data_AF-A0A6P7HVF3-F1
#
_entry.id   AF-A0A6P7HVF3-F1
#
_cell.length_a   1.000
_cell.length_b   1.000
_cell.length_c   1.000
_cell.angle_alpha   90.00
_cell.angle_beta   90.00
_cell.angle_gamma   90.00
#
_symmetry.space_group_name_H-M   'P 1'
#
loop_
_entity.id
_entity.type
_entity.pdbx_description
1 polymer ?
#
loop_
_entity_poly.entity_id
_entity_poly.type
_entity_poly.pdbx_seq_one_letter_code
_entity_poly.pdbx_strand_id
1 'polypeptide(L)'
;MDPAASSPPLPSKVLTHEGILLDFPFPCGWVTGYIAILVGAGMTFIVQSSSVFTSAITPLVGIGVISLERAYPLTLGSNIGTTTTAILAAMASPGETLANSLQIALCHFFFNIMGILLWYPIPFTRVPIRLARGLGNRTAKYRWFAGLYLILCFLVLPLGVFGLSLAGLQVLVGVGVPIIVLVIVVIITVVAALLPLRGWRVWLRRERLRSRSKWNLGAPV
;
A
#
# COMPACT_ATOMS: atom_id res chain seq x y z
N MET A 1 -2.96 55.87 4.33
CA MET A 1 -4.43 55.97 4.34
C MET A 1 -4.91 54.87 3.41
N ASP A 2 -5.08 53.66 3.94
CA ASP A 2 -5.65 52.52 3.21
C ASP A 2 -7.17 52.66 3.17
N PRO A 3 -7.80 52.42 2.02
CA PRO A 3 -9.18 51.97 2.00
C PRO A 3 -9.34 50.65 1.24
N ALA A 4 -9.96 49.69 1.94
CA ALA A 4 -10.75 48.57 1.43
C ALA A 4 -10.03 47.39 0.75
N ALA A 5 -9.60 46.45 1.60
CA ALA A 5 -9.79 45.03 1.35
C ALA A 5 -11.29 44.72 1.11
N SER A 6 -11.62 43.90 0.10
CA SER A 6 -12.66 42.85 0.13
C SER A 6 -13.10 42.42 -1.28
N SER A 7 -12.32 41.55 -1.90
CA SER A 7 -12.91 40.49 -2.71
C SER A 7 -12.34 39.16 -2.20
N PRO A 8 -13.18 38.23 -1.70
CA PRO A 8 -12.68 36.94 -1.29
C PRO A 8 -12.09 36.25 -2.53
N PRO A 9 -10.91 35.63 -2.44
CA PRO A 9 -10.47 34.75 -3.53
C PRO A 9 -11.55 33.68 -3.68
N LEU A 10 -12.13 33.59 -4.88
CA LEU A 10 -13.06 32.54 -5.26
C LEU A 10 -12.53 31.21 -4.73
N PRO A 11 -13.34 30.41 -4.01
CA PRO A 11 -12.90 29.11 -3.60
C PRO A 11 -12.55 28.37 -4.89
N SER A 12 -11.27 28.07 -5.06
CA SER A 12 -10.83 27.08 -6.01
C SER A 12 -11.47 25.77 -5.57
N LYS A 13 -12.72 25.55 -5.98
CA LYS A 13 -13.31 24.22 -6.16
C LYS A 13 -12.53 23.58 -7.30
N VAL A 14 -11.26 23.30 -7.00
CA VAL A 14 -10.41 22.40 -7.72
C VAL A 14 -11.16 21.09 -7.70
N LEU A 15 -11.75 20.75 -8.84
CA LEU A 15 -11.92 19.38 -9.35
C LEU A 15 -11.66 18.31 -8.29
N THR A 16 -12.54 18.21 -7.30
CA THR A 16 -12.65 16.99 -6.52
C THR A 16 -13.39 16.07 -7.46
N HIS A 17 -12.62 15.35 -8.28
CA HIS A 17 -13.09 14.09 -8.83
C HIS A 17 -13.45 13.24 -7.61
N GLU A 18 -14.70 13.37 -7.17
CA GLU A 18 -15.32 12.46 -6.22
C GLU A 18 -15.21 11.10 -6.89
N GLY A 19 -14.25 10.29 -6.44
CA GLY A 19 -14.12 8.93 -6.92
C GLY A 19 -15.45 8.25 -6.60
N ILE A 20 -16.22 7.93 -7.63
CA ILE A 20 -17.61 7.45 -7.53
C ILE A 20 -17.70 6.05 -6.87
N LEU A 21 -16.58 5.39 -6.59
CA LEU A 21 -16.53 3.97 -6.20
C LEU A 21 -16.61 3.71 -4.68
N LEU A 22 -17.55 4.35 -3.96
CA LEU A 22 -17.85 4.25 -2.52
C LEU A 22 -17.16 5.26 -1.58
N ASP A 23 -17.74 6.47 -1.50
CA ASP A 23 -17.65 7.27 -0.28
C ASP A 23 -18.88 7.01 0.59
N PHE A 24 -18.77 6.07 1.54
CA PHE A 24 -19.75 6.01 2.62
C PHE A 24 -19.53 7.22 3.54
N PRO A 25 -20.56 8.05 3.80
CA PRO A 25 -20.44 9.17 4.72
C PRO A 25 -20.12 8.68 6.15
N PHE A 26 -19.46 9.54 6.92
CA PHE A 26 -19.14 9.34 8.34
C PHE A 26 -20.38 8.82 9.10
N PRO A 27 -20.28 7.74 9.90
CA PRO A 27 -19.16 7.39 10.80
C PRO A 27 -18.35 6.13 10.44
N CYS A 28 -18.62 5.47 9.31
CA CYS A 28 -18.02 4.17 8.95
C CYS A 28 -16.89 4.24 7.89
N GLY A 29 -16.13 5.33 7.86
CA GLY A 29 -15.04 5.51 6.87
C GLY A 29 -13.83 4.57 7.03
N TRP A 30 -13.77 3.80 8.11
CA TRP A 30 -12.78 2.74 8.32
C TRP A 30 -13.21 1.42 7.69
N VAL A 31 -14.53 1.17 7.60
CA VAL A 31 -15.13 -0.04 7.03
C VAL A 31 -15.01 -0.06 5.50
N THR A 32 -15.06 1.12 4.85
CA THR A 32 -14.90 1.28 3.40
C THR A 32 -13.64 0.57 2.88
N GLY A 33 -12.55 0.69 3.63
CA GLY A 33 -11.28 0.09 3.26
C GLY A 33 -11.26 -1.45 3.39
N TYR A 34 -11.95 -2.01 4.38
CA TYR A 34 -12.10 -3.47 4.49
C TYR A 34 -13.06 -4.02 3.44
N ILE A 35 -14.11 -3.28 3.10
CA ILE A 35 -14.99 -3.61 1.96
C ILE A 35 -14.18 -3.61 0.66
N ALA A 36 -13.31 -2.64 0.45
CA ALA A 36 -12.42 -2.60 -0.71
C ALA A 36 -11.49 -3.83 -0.78
N ILE A 37 -10.98 -4.32 0.36
CA ILE A 37 -10.22 -5.59 0.39
C ILE A 37 -11.10 -6.76 -0.05
N LEU A 38 -12.33 -6.87 0.46
CA LEU A 38 -13.26 -7.94 0.06
C LEU A 38 -13.64 -7.87 -1.42
N VAL A 39 -13.90 -6.66 -1.94
CA VAL A 39 -14.19 -6.43 -3.35
C VAL A 39 -13.00 -6.84 -4.23
N GLY A 40 -11.78 -6.45 -3.86
CA GLY A 40 -10.57 -6.85 -4.59
C GLY A 40 -10.36 -8.37 -4.59
N ALA A 41 -10.58 -9.01 -3.44
CA ALA A 41 -10.50 -10.46 -3.30
C ALA A 41 -11.55 -11.18 -4.15
N GLY A 42 -12.81 -10.75 -4.07
CA GLY A 42 -13.92 -11.32 -4.84
C GLY A 42 -13.74 -11.15 -6.35
N MET A 43 -13.38 -9.94 -6.81
CA MET A 43 -13.11 -9.68 -8.22
C MET A 43 -11.98 -10.56 -8.76
N THR A 44 -10.90 -10.71 -7.99
CA THR A 44 -9.77 -11.55 -8.40
C THR A 44 -10.13 -13.03 -8.34
N PHE A 45 -10.94 -13.46 -7.40
CA PHE A 45 -11.44 -14.84 -7.34
C PHE A 45 -12.30 -15.18 -8.56
N ILE A 46 -13.19 -14.27 -8.97
CA ILE A 46 -14.05 -14.45 -10.15
C ILE A 46 -13.23 -14.48 -11.44
N VAL A 47 -12.33 -13.50 -11.61
CA VAL A 47 -11.51 -13.36 -12.82
C VAL A 47 -10.33 -14.34 -12.84
N GLN A 48 -9.96 -14.90 -11.69
CA GLN A 48 -8.77 -15.72 -11.46
C GLN A 48 -7.45 -15.11 -11.94
N SER A 49 -7.39 -13.78 -12.08
CA SER A 49 -6.21 -13.08 -12.54
C SER A 49 -6.05 -11.73 -11.84
N SER A 50 -5.07 -11.65 -10.94
CA SER A 50 -4.69 -10.40 -10.28
C SER A 50 -3.99 -9.44 -11.24
N SER A 51 -3.35 -9.92 -12.32
CA SER A 51 -2.77 -9.06 -13.36
C SER A 51 -3.85 -8.36 -14.19
N VAL A 52 -4.97 -9.04 -14.50
CA VAL A 52 -6.13 -8.40 -15.16
C VAL A 52 -6.79 -7.39 -14.22
N PHE A 53 -6.95 -7.73 -12.94
CA PHE A 53 -7.49 -6.79 -11.95
C PHE A 53 -6.63 -5.53 -11.86
N THR A 54 -5.33 -5.68 -11.60
CA THR A 54 -4.38 -4.56 -11.43
C THR A 54 -4.23 -3.71 -12.70
N SER A 55 -4.26 -4.32 -13.89
CA SER A 55 -4.22 -3.57 -15.15
C SER A 55 -5.49 -2.77 -15.41
N ALA A 56 -6.65 -3.20 -14.90
CA ALA A 56 -7.90 -2.45 -14.99
C ALA A 56 -7.95 -1.27 -14.01
N ILE A 57 -7.49 -1.43 -12.77
CA ILE A 57 -7.50 -0.34 -11.78
C ILE A 57 -6.39 0.70 -12.01
N THR A 58 -5.22 0.32 -12.55
CA THR A 58 -4.10 1.25 -12.78
C THR A 58 -4.47 2.48 -13.62
N PRO A 59 -5.11 2.38 -14.80
CA PRO A 59 -5.51 3.55 -15.58
C PRO A 59 -6.58 4.38 -14.88
N LEU A 60 -7.51 3.75 -14.13
CA LEU A 60 -8.52 4.45 -13.34
C LEU A 60 -7.89 5.29 -12.22
N VAL A 61 -6.78 4.82 -11.64
CA VAL A 61 -5.97 5.61 -10.71
C VAL A 61 -5.23 6.73 -11.44
N GLY A 62 -4.71 6.45 -12.64
CA GLY A 62 -4.01 7.43 -13.47
C GLY A 62 -4.89 8.63 -13.88
N ILE A 63 -6.18 8.40 -14.15
CA ILE A 63 -7.15 9.46 -14.46
C ILE A 63 -7.85 10.04 -13.23
N GLY A 64 -7.52 9.56 -12.02
CA GLY A 64 -8.07 10.07 -10.75
C GLY A 64 -9.47 9.59 -10.39
N VAL A 65 -10.05 8.63 -11.14
CA VAL A 65 -11.36 8.01 -10.81
C VAL A 65 -11.29 7.19 -9.53
N ILE A 66 -10.15 6.51 -9.31
CA ILE A 66 -9.86 5.78 -8.07
C ILE A 66 -8.68 6.46 -7.39
N SER A 67 -8.85 6.89 -6.14
CA SER A 67 -7.73 7.44 -5.37
C SER A 67 -6.72 6.35 -4.98
N LEU A 68 -5.46 6.74 -4.83
CA LEU A 68 -4.38 5.82 -4.41
C LEU A 68 -4.69 5.14 -3.06
N GLU A 69 -5.39 5.87 -2.18
CA GLU A 69 -5.84 5.40 -0.87
C GLU A 69 -6.88 4.27 -0.96
N ARG A 70 -7.63 4.19 -2.06
CA ARG A 70 -8.58 3.10 -2.35
C ARG A 70 -7.97 2.00 -3.19
N ALA A 71 -7.08 2.34 -4.11
CA ALA A 71 -6.33 1.37 -4.90
C ALA A 71 -5.49 0.42 -4.03
N TYR A 72 -4.95 0.94 -2.92
CA TYR A 72 -4.15 0.15 -1.98
C TYR A 72 -4.92 -1.03 -1.35
N PRO A 73 -6.04 -0.83 -0.62
CA PRO A 73 -6.83 -1.94 -0.09
C PRO A 73 -7.42 -2.86 -1.18
N LEU A 74 -7.81 -2.33 -2.34
CA LEU A 74 -8.23 -3.14 -3.49
C LEU A 74 -7.13 -4.11 -3.93
N THR A 75 -5.89 -3.64 -4.01
CA THR A 75 -4.73 -4.45 -4.39
C THR A 75 -4.40 -5.49 -3.31
N LEU A 76 -4.46 -5.13 -2.03
CA LEU A 76 -4.30 -6.08 -0.93
C LEU A 76 -5.35 -7.19 -0.99
N GLY A 77 -6.61 -6.83 -1.28
CA GLY A 77 -7.68 -7.78 -1.54
C GLY A 77 -7.38 -8.72 -2.71
N SER A 78 -6.93 -8.17 -3.84
CA SER A 78 -6.57 -8.96 -5.02
C SER A 78 -5.51 -10.02 -4.74
N ASN A 79 -4.53 -9.70 -3.89
CA ASN A 79 -3.52 -10.66 -3.46
C ASN A 79 -4.15 -11.82 -2.66
N ILE A 80 -5.13 -11.58 -1.79
CA ILE A 80 -5.89 -12.65 -1.13
C ILE A 80 -6.63 -13.49 -2.18
N GLY A 81 -7.32 -12.86 -3.13
CA GLY A 81 -8.05 -13.59 -4.18
C GLY A 81 -7.16 -14.56 -4.97
N THR A 82 -5.92 -14.16 -5.28
CA THR A 82 -4.92 -15.01 -5.95
C THR A 82 -4.59 -16.26 -5.12
N THR A 83 -4.51 -16.13 -3.79
CA THR A 83 -4.24 -17.27 -2.92
C THR A 83 -5.40 -18.25 -2.84
N THR A 84 -6.64 -17.80 -2.99
CA THR A 84 -7.80 -18.69 -3.12
C THR A 84 -7.72 -19.53 -4.38
N THR A 85 -7.30 -18.95 -5.51
CA THR A 85 -7.05 -19.70 -6.75
C THR A 85 -5.94 -20.74 -6.57
N ALA A 86 -4.86 -20.39 -5.85
CA ALA A 86 -3.79 -21.34 -5.53
C ALA A 86 -4.27 -22.52 -4.67
N ILE A 87 -5.16 -22.26 -3.70
CA ILE A 87 -5.76 -23.32 -2.87
C ILE A 87 -6.64 -24.23 -3.72
N LEU A 88 -7.48 -23.68 -4.59
CA LEU A 88 -8.31 -24.49 -5.51
C LEU A 88 -7.45 -25.34 -6.45
N ALA A 89 -6.38 -24.76 -7.02
CA ALA A 89 -5.44 -25.48 -7.87
C ALA A 89 -4.70 -26.59 -7.10
N ALA A 90 -4.33 -26.34 -5.84
CA ALA A 90 -3.73 -27.34 -4.98
C ALA A 90 -4.70 -28.49 -4.66
N MET A 91 -5.97 -28.20 -4.39
CA MET A 91 -7.00 -29.22 -4.16
C MET A 91 -7.30 -30.08 -5.39
N ALA A 92 -7.05 -29.55 -6.59
CA ALA A 92 -7.15 -30.30 -7.85
C ALA A 92 -5.90 -31.12 -8.18
N SER A 93 -4.82 -31.06 -7.37
CA SER A 93 -3.58 -31.80 -7.63
C SER A 93 -3.73 -33.30 -7.30
N PRO A 94 -2.96 -34.18 -7.99
CA PRO A 94 -2.94 -35.61 -7.71
C PRO A 94 -2.59 -35.91 -6.24
N GLY A 95 -3.17 -36.99 -5.69
CA GLY A 95 -3.05 -37.36 -4.27
C GLY A 95 -1.60 -37.45 -3.74
N GLU A 96 -0.66 -37.86 -4.59
CA GLU A 96 0.78 -37.94 -4.24
C GLU A 96 1.41 -36.56 -3.99
N THR A 97 0.92 -35.52 -4.67
CA THR A 97 1.44 -34.14 -4.58
C THR A 97 0.53 -33.19 -3.79
N LEU A 98 -0.69 -33.63 -3.46
CA LEU A 98 -1.72 -32.83 -2.81
C LEU A 98 -1.22 -32.17 -1.53
N ALA A 99 -0.53 -32.90 -0.67
CA ALA A 99 -0.01 -32.38 0.60
C ALA A 99 0.98 -31.23 0.36
N ASN A 100 1.91 -31.40 -0.58
CA ASN A 100 2.93 -30.40 -0.90
C ASN A 100 2.32 -29.16 -1.57
N SER A 101 1.44 -29.36 -2.55
CA SER A 101 0.74 -28.27 -3.24
C SER A 101 -0.11 -27.44 -2.29
N LEU A 102 -0.85 -28.12 -1.39
CA LEU A 102 -1.71 -27.44 -0.40
C LEU A 102 -0.87 -26.71 0.64
N GLN A 103 0.23 -27.29 1.10
CA GLN A 103 1.15 -26.62 2.03
C GLN A 103 1.67 -25.30 1.42
N ILE A 104 2.13 -25.32 0.16
CA ILE A 104 2.59 -24.13 -0.54
C ILE A 104 1.47 -23.10 -0.67
N ALA A 105 0.27 -23.53 -1.09
CA ALA A 105 -0.89 -22.64 -1.22
C ALA A 105 -1.29 -21.98 0.11
N LEU A 106 -1.28 -22.75 1.21
CA LEU A 106 -1.56 -22.23 2.54
C LEU A 106 -0.46 -21.28 3.03
N CYS A 107 0.82 -21.57 2.77
CA CYS A 107 1.91 -20.64 3.06
C CYS A 107 1.69 -19.29 2.37
N HIS A 108 1.29 -19.30 1.09
CA HIS A 108 0.96 -18.06 0.37
C HIS A 108 -0.26 -17.34 0.95
N PHE A 109 -1.32 -18.08 1.30
CA PHE A 109 -2.52 -17.53 1.93
C PHE A 109 -2.20 -16.83 3.27
N PHE A 110 -1.52 -17.54 4.18
CA PHE A 110 -1.16 -16.98 5.48
C PHE A 110 -0.17 -15.82 5.36
N PHE A 111 0.82 -15.90 4.46
CA PHE A 111 1.74 -14.79 4.23
C PHE A 111 1.00 -13.51 3.80
N ASN A 112 0.03 -13.62 2.89
CA ASN A 112 -0.76 -12.47 2.45
C ASN A 112 -1.65 -11.91 3.56
N ILE A 113 -2.32 -12.77 4.34
CA ILE A 113 -3.15 -12.32 5.46
C ILE A 113 -2.31 -11.64 6.54
N MET A 114 -1.18 -12.24 6.94
CA MET A 114 -0.29 -11.66 7.94
C MET A 114 0.29 -10.33 7.45
N GLY A 115 0.66 -10.23 6.17
CA GLY A 115 1.08 -8.98 5.56
C GLY A 115 0.00 -7.89 5.67
N ILE A 116 -1.25 -8.22 5.38
CA ILE A 116 -2.36 -7.27 5.52
C ILE A 116 -2.55 -6.87 6.98
N LEU A 117 -2.57 -7.82 7.91
CA LEU A 117 -2.71 -7.56 9.35
C LEU A 117 -1.57 -6.69 9.91
N LEU A 118 -0.36 -6.82 9.37
CA LEU A 118 0.79 -6.01 9.78
C LEU A 118 0.73 -4.58 9.21
N TRP A 119 0.37 -4.43 7.94
CA TRP A 119 0.54 -3.16 7.21
C TRP A 119 -0.73 -2.32 7.07
N TYR A 120 -1.93 -2.91 7.21
CA TYR A 120 -3.20 -2.25 6.89
C TYR A 120 -4.00 -1.69 8.09
N PRO A 121 -4.16 -2.42 9.22
CA PRO A 121 -4.99 -1.99 10.35
C PRO A 121 -4.54 -0.67 10.96
N ILE A 122 -3.23 -0.44 11.05
CA ILE A 122 -2.66 0.77 11.66
C ILE A 122 -2.47 1.82 10.55
N PRO A 123 -3.17 2.97 10.57
CA PRO A 123 -3.09 3.97 9.49
C PRO A 123 -1.68 4.50 9.23
N PHE A 124 -0.83 4.46 10.26
CA PHE A 124 0.54 4.93 10.21
C PHE A 124 1.51 3.94 9.56
N THR A 125 1.23 2.63 9.61
CA THR A 125 2.06 1.63 8.93
C THR A 125 1.80 1.59 7.43
N ARG A 126 0.83 2.34 6.90
CA ARG A 126 0.53 2.49 5.45
C ARG A 126 1.61 3.29 4.67
N VAL A 127 2.87 3.01 4.95
CA VAL A 127 4.08 3.52 4.29
C VAL A 127 4.06 3.27 2.77
N PRO A 128 3.56 2.12 2.23
CA PRO A 128 3.52 1.91 0.79
C PRO A 128 2.79 3.00 0.01
N ILE A 129 1.71 3.57 0.55
CA ILE A 129 0.97 4.67 -0.10
C ILE A 129 1.85 5.91 -0.24
N ARG A 130 2.63 6.24 0.80
CA ARG A 130 3.55 7.40 0.79
C ARG A 130 4.69 7.20 -0.19
N LEU A 131 5.25 5.98 -0.22
CA LEU A 131 6.33 5.62 -1.15
C LEU A 131 5.83 5.65 -2.60
N ALA A 132 4.67 5.09 -2.88
CA ALA A 132 4.06 5.12 -4.21
C ALA A 132 3.80 6.56 -4.69
N ARG A 133 3.28 7.43 -3.82
CA ARG A 133 3.09 8.86 -4.12
C ARG A 133 4.42 9.58 -4.36
N GLY A 134 5.43 9.32 -3.53
CA GLY A 134 6.77 9.89 -3.67
C GLY A 134 7.45 9.48 -4.97
N LEU A 135 7.39 8.18 -5.30
CA LEU A 135 7.94 7.63 -6.53
C LEU A 135 7.21 8.19 -7.76
N GLY A 136 5.86 8.22 -7.73
CA GLY A 136 5.04 8.79 -8.79
C GLY A 136 5.36 10.26 -9.07
N ASN A 137 5.51 11.09 -8.02
CA ASN A 137 5.87 12.50 -8.17
C ASN A 137 7.26 12.69 -8.80
N ARG A 138 8.23 11.83 -8.45
CA ARG A 138 9.57 11.84 -9.05
C ARG A 138 9.53 11.43 -10.52
N THR A 139 8.77 10.40 -10.84
CA THR A 139 8.56 9.93 -12.21
C THR A 139 7.87 10.98 -13.08
N ALA A 140 6.88 11.70 -12.52
CA ALA A 140 6.21 12.80 -13.22
C ALA A 140 7.17 13.96 -13.54
N LYS A 141 8.11 14.27 -12.64
CA LYS A 141 9.12 15.31 -12.84
C LYS A 141 10.24 14.88 -13.80
N TYR A 142 10.67 13.62 -13.72
CA TYR A 142 11.78 13.09 -14.51
C TYR A 142 11.32 11.85 -15.28
N ARG A 143 10.85 12.01 -16.53
CA ARG A 143 10.34 10.88 -17.34
C ARG A 143 11.36 9.76 -17.55
N TRP A 144 12.66 10.11 -17.66
CA TRP A 144 13.75 9.13 -17.79
C TRP A 144 13.90 8.25 -16.55
N PHE A 145 13.51 8.74 -15.38
CA PHE A 145 13.55 7.99 -14.13
C PHE A 145 12.65 6.76 -14.19
N ALA A 146 11.52 6.82 -14.91
CA ALA A 146 10.64 5.66 -15.14
C ALA A 146 11.38 4.54 -15.88
N GLY A 147 12.07 4.90 -16.97
CA GLY A 147 12.84 3.96 -17.78
C GLY A 147 13.99 3.34 -17.00
N LEU A 148 14.76 4.16 -16.27
CA LEU A 148 15.83 3.67 -15.41
C LEU A 148 15.27 2.73 -14.32
N TYR A 149 14.17 3.10 -13.67
CA TYR A 149 13.54 2.28 -12.64
C TYR A 149 13.12 0.91 -13.18
N LEU A 150 12.49 0.86 -14.35
CA LEU A 150 12.10 -0.40 -14.99
C LEU A 150 13.31 -1.26 -15.36
N ILE A 151 14.33 -0.68 -16.00
CA ILE A 151 15.56 -1.41 -16.35
C ILE A 151 16.24 -1.94 -15.08
N LEU A 152 16.34 -1.12 -14.04
CA LEU A 152 17.01 -1.51 -12.80
C LEU A 152 16.23 -2.63 -12.08
N CYS A 153 14.93 -2.45 -11.85
CA CYS A 153 14.13 -3.36 -11.04
C CYS A 153 13.71 -4.65 -11.76
N PHE A 154 13.41 -4.60 -13.06
CA PHE A 154 12.94 -5.77 -13.80
C PHE A 154 14.04 -6.50 -14.59
N LEU A 155 15.15 -5.85 -14.91
CA LEU A 155 16.23 -6.46 -15.69
C LEU A 155 17.51 -6.61 -14.88
N VAL A 156 18.12 -5.51 -14.44
CA VAL A 156 19.45 -5.54 -13.79
C VAL A 156 19.43 -6.27 -12.46
N LEU A 157 18.43 -6.04 -11.61
CA LEU A 157 18.36 -6.68 -10.29
C LEU A 157 18.13 -8.20 -10.41
N PRO A 158 17.12 -8.72 -11.14
CA PRO A 158 16.94 -10.16 -11.29
C PRO A 158 18.13 -10.84 -11.97
N LEU A 159 18.69 -10.23 -13.02
CA LEU A 159 19.88 -10.78 -13.69
C LEU A 159 21.13 -10.72 -12.80
N GLY A 160 21.27 -9.69 -11.99
CA GLY A 160 22.36 -9.57 -11.02
C GLY A 160 22.29 -10.65 -9.96
N VAL A 161 21.10 -10.89 -9.40
CA VAL A 161 20.88 -11.98 -8.43
C VAL A 161 21.11 -13.34 -9.09
N PHE A 162 20.63 -13.54 -10.31
CA PHE A 162 20.84 -14.78 -11.06
C PHE A 162 22.33 -15.02 -11.38
N GLY A 163 23.03 -14.01 -11.90
CA GLY A 163 24.46 -14.09 -12.18
C GLY A 163 25.28 -14.35 -10.92
N LEU A 164 24.91 -13.72 -9.80
CA LEU A 164 25.55 -13.95 -8.51
C LEU A 164 25.28 -15.38 -7.99
N SER A 165 24.10 -15.95 -8.25
CA SER A 165 23.77 -17.34 -7.95
C SER A 165 24.64 -18.33 -8.72
N LEU A 166 25.01 -18.01 -9.97
CA LEU A 166 25.90 -18.84 -10.80
C LEU A 166 27.37 -18.77 -10.39
N ALA A 167 27.81 -17.67 -9.74
CA ALA A 167 29.19 -17.45 -9.33
C ALA A 167 29.64 -18.31 -8.12
N GLY A 168 28.77 -19.16 -7.59
CA GLY A 168 29.05 -20.07 -6.49
C GLY A 168 28.70 -19.49 -5.11
N LEU A 169 28.46 -20.38 -4.15
CA LEU A 169 27.92 -20.05 -2.82
C LEU A 169 28.78 -19.03 -2.06
N GLN A 170 30.11 -19.09 -2.21
CA GLN A 170 31.03 -18.19 -1.53
C GLN A 170 30.88 -16.73 -1.99
N VAL A 171 30.74 -16.51 -3.30
CA VAL A 171 30.56 -15.17 -3.87
C VAL A 171 29.14 -14.66 -3.57
N LEU A 172 28.15 -15.55 -3.66
CA LEU A 172 26.76 -15.23 -3.31
C LEU A 172 26.63 -14.76 -1.86
N VAL A 173 27.24 -15.47 -0.91
CA VAL A 173 27.21 -15.07 0.50
C VAL A 173 28.08 -13.84 0.74
N GLY A 174 29.30 -13.81 0.18
CA GLY A 174 30.26 -12.72 0.38
C GLY A 174 29.79 -11.37 -0.14
N VAL A 175 29.07 -11.34 -1.27
CA VAL A 175 28.55 -10.11 -1.88
C VAL A 175 27.08 -9.89 -1.55
N GLY A 176 26.27 -10.95 -1.53
CA GLY A 176 24.83 -10.86 -1.29
C GLY A 176 24.48 -10.43 0.12
N VAL A 177 25.16 -10.96 1.15
CA VAL A 177 24.86 -10.62 2.55
C VAL A 177 25.08 -9.13 2.84
N PRO A 178 26.23 -8.50 2.48
CA PRO A 178 26.42 -7.06 2.68
C PRO A 178 25.38 -6.21 1.95
N ILE A 179 25.00 -6.57 0.72
CA ILE A 179 23.99 -5.84 -0.06
C ILE A 179 22.63 -5.92 0.65
N ILE A 180 22.22 -7.10 1.10
CA ILE A 180 20.96 -7.28 1.83
C ILE A 180 20.96 -6.47 3.12
N VAL A 181 22.06 -6.51 3.90
CA VAL A 181 22.19 -5.73 5.14
C VAL A 181 22.07 -4.23 4.84
N LEU A 182 22.76 -3.73 3.81
CA LEU A 182 22.66 -2.33 3.40
C LEU A 182 21.24 -1.94 3.03
N VAL A 183 20.55 -2.76 2.22
CA VAL A 183 19.16 -2.52 1.83
C VAL A 183 18.25 -2.49 3.05
N ILE A 184 18.41 -3.42 4.00
CA ILE A 184 17.65 -3.45 5.25
C ILE A 184 17.91 -2.18 6.08
N VAL A 185 19.17 -1.76 6.23
CA VAL A 185 19.52 -0.53 6.96
C VAL A 185 18.91 0.69 6.30
N VAL A 186 18.95 0.79 4.97
CA VAL A 186 18.34 1.89 4.23
C VAL A 186 16.83 1.88 4.42
N ILE A 187 16.17 0.72 4.33
CA ILE A 187 14.73 0.58 4.56
C ILE A 187 14.39 1.01 5.99
N ILE A 188 15.09 0.51 7.01
CA ILE A 188 14.87 0.89 8.42
C ILE A 188 15.06 2.40 8.59
N THR A 189 16.10 2.98 8.00
CA THR A 189 16.39 4.42 8.10
C THR A 189 15.31 5.26 7.44
N VAL A 190 14.87 4.88 6.24
CA VAL A 190 13.80 5.55 5.50
C VAL A 190 12.47 5.40 6.24
N VAL A 191 12.15 4.20 6.71
CA VAL A 191 10.95 3.91 7.50
C VAL A 191 10.97 4.72 8.79
N ALA A 192 12.07 4.72 9.56
CA ALA A 192 12.23 5.53 10.77
C ALA A 192 12.11 7.04 10.51
N ALA A 193 12.63 7.53 9.37
CA ALA A 193 12.46 8.92 8.95
C ALA A 193 11.02 9.26 8.53
N LEU A 194 10.29 8.28 7.97
CA LEU A 194 8.90 8.39 7.56
C LEU A 194 7.89 8.08 8.69
N LEU A 195 8.33 7.51 9.81
CA LEU A 195 7.56 7.34 11.04
C LEU A 195 7.63 8.65 11.86
N PRO A 196 6.60 9.52 11.84
CA PRO A 196 6.55 10.63 12.78
C PRO A 196 6.31 10.10 14.21
N LEU A 197 7.38 9.73 14.91
CA LEU A 197 7.38 9.58 16.39
C LEU A 197 6.88 10.86 17.09
N ARG A 198 6.90 11.99 16.37
CA ARG A 198 6.35 13.28 16.79
C ARG A 198 4.81 13.32 16.74
N GLY A 199 4.17 12.52 15.88
CA GLY A 199 2.72 12.45 15.74
C GLY A 199 2.03 11.84 16.96
N TRP A 200 2.62 10.83 17.58
CA TRP A 200 2.11 10.19 18.81
C TRP A 200 1.95 11.18 19.97
N ARG A 201 2.98 12.01 20.21
CA ARG A 201 2.94 13.03 21.27
C ARG A 201 1.97 14.18 20.97
N VAL A 202 1.68 14.45 19.69
CA VAL A 202 0.75 15.52 19.26
C VAL A 202 -0.69 15.01 19.25
N TRP A 203 -0.93 13.79 18.76
CA TRP A 203 -2.22 13.11 18.79
C TRP A 203 -2.67 12.89 20.25
N LEU A 204 -1.82 12.32 21.11
CA LEU A 204 -2.10 12.20 22.55
C LEU A 204 -2.37 13.56 23.21
N ARG A 205 -1.70 14.64 22.77
CA ARG A 205 -1.96 16.00 23.27
C ARG A 205 -3.33 16.51 22.82
N ARG A 206 -3.72 16.27 21.56
CA ARG A 206 -5.02 16.66 21.01
C ARG A 206 -6.17 15.89 21.65
N GLU A 207 -6.00 14.58 21.88
CA GLU A 207 -6.99 13.76 22.60
C GLU A 207 -7.18 14.25 24.04
N ARG A 208 -6.07 14.56 24.74
CA ARG A 208 -6.09 15.07 26.12
C ARG A 208 -6.73 16.46 26.22
N LEU A 209 -6.49 17.35 25.24
CA LEU A 209 -7.12 18.67 25.17
C LEU A 209 -8.61 18.59 24.82
N ARG A 210 -9.00 17.68 23.91
CA ARG A 210 -10.40 17.44 23.56
C ARG A 210 -11.19 16.82 24.72
N SER A 211 -10.54 15.98 25.52
CA SER A 211 -11.09 15.47 26.79
C SER A 211 -11.26 16.59 27.82
N ARG A 212 -10.24 17.43 28.05
CA ARG A 212 -10.34 18.61 28.95
C ARG A 212 -11.41 19.62 28.54
N SER A 213 -11.57 19.88 27.25
CA SER A 213 -12.61 20.80 26.75
C SER A 213 -14.03 20.28 26.99
N LYS A 214 -14.25 18.96 27.03
CA LYS A 214 -15.55 18.38 27.37
C LYS A 214 -15.92 18.54 28.85
N TRP A 215 -14.94 18.73 29.74
CA TRP A 215 -15.19 18.99 31.17
C TRP A 215 -15.42 20.47 31.50
N ASN A 216 -14.96 21.39 30.65
CA ASN A 216 -15.14 22.84 30.84
C ASN A 216 -16.45 23.40 30.27
N LEU A 217 -17.24 22.59 29.55
CA LEU A 217 -18.55 22.97 29.01
C LEU A 217 -19.72 22.55 29.91
N GLY A 218 -19.43 22.06 31.12
CA GLY A 218 -20.41 21.63 32.12
C GLY A 218 -20.45 22.49 33.40
N ALA A 219 -19.75 23.63 33.44
CA ALA A 219 -19.86 24.55 34.57
C ALA A 219 -21.00 25.55 34.30
N PRO A 220 -22.08 25.55 35.11
CA PRO A 220 -23.12 26.57 35.00
C PRO A 220 -22.53 27.95 35.34
N VAL A 221 -22.95 28.95 34.58
CA VAL A 221 -22.71 30.39 34.82
C VAL A 221 -23.32 30.79 36.15
#